data_AF-A0A091KSU7-F1
#
_entry.id   AF-A0A091KSU7-F1
#
_cell.length_a   1.000
_cell.length_b   1.000
_cell.length_c   1.000
_cell.angle_alpha   90.00
_cell.angle_beta   90.00
_cell.angle_gamma   90.00
#
_symmetry.space_group_name_H-M   'P 1'
#
loop_
_entity.id
_entity.type
_entity.pdbx_description
1 polymer ?
#
loop_
_entity_poly.entity_id
_entity_poly.type
_entity_poly.pdbx_seq_one_letter_code
_entity_poly.pdbx_strand_id
1 'polypeptide(L)'
;ESRRWLESFLRDFPAELEALGFSSIQVTYFTSLSRQQEFEGNTKSVIPLFSITYFLTITFSVVSCLRLSCIRNNVWLACCGVVSAGLAVLSSFGLMLFCGVPFVVTVANAPFLILGVGVDDMFIMIASWEQSSRKKEKSGIKCLLAETYAEAALSVTITTLTDVLAFFIGTWTAFPSVRSFCLYTGTAFVFCYIYTMTFFGAIMVLNHKREQGNRHWLTCMPVGVGKDQAERSCLYNACCIGNCSRGLYQLETKQPESKHPMSVFFKKYYGPFVTNKWIKLFVVLLYGAYLGSSIYGCTQIREGINLRNLASDDSYVIPYYDDSKKYFSAYGPRIMVVITESIDYGNETVRLGIENCMQNLEGISYVDKNLSESWLRIYTKLASSGLINIGNKTLFVNNLPILFQMAPSFEWDINKTQDEIEASRFFIQTVNVTSAVDEKNLLNELRETAKQCSIPLMVYHPAFIYYDQYLVIVQNTIQNVVVAAGAMLVVSLLLIPNPLCCLWVTFAIASVIVGVAGFMTFWNVNLDSISMINLVICIGFSVDFSAHISYAFVTSGESSANKRAIEALSLLGYPVLQGAVSTILGVVVLAAAKTYIFRTFFKIMFLVILFGAFHGLVFIPVFLTFF
;
A
#
# COMPACT_ATOMS: atom_id res chain seq x y z
N GLU A 1 -23.18 29.99 7.60
CA GLU A 1 -24.38 29.90 6.74
C GLU A 1 -24.10 29.21 5.41
N SER A 2 -23.06 29.62 4.67
CA SER A 2 -22.63 28.98 3.41
C SER A 2 -22.54 27.44 3.46
N ARG A 3 -21.89 26.88 4.49
CA ARG A 3 -21.80 25.42 4.67
C ARG A 3 -23.18 24.75 4.77
N ARG A 4 -24.11 25.31 5.55
CA ARG A 4 -25.47 24.77 5.71
C ARG A 4 -26.23 24.83 4.39
N TRP A 5 -26.05 25.90 3.61
CA TRP A 5 -26.65 26.00 2.28
C TRP A 5 -26.13 24.90 1.36
N LEU A 6 -24.81 24.67 1.32
CA LEU A 6 -24.21 23.60 0.51
C LEU A 6 -24.68 22.20 0.95
N GLU A 7 -24.80 21.96 2.26
CA GLU A 7 -25.34 20.71 2.80
C GLU A 7 -26.82 20.51 2.42
N SER A 8 -27.66 21.55 2.52
CA SER A 8 -29.05 21.48 2.07
C SER A 8 -29.15 21.30 0.56
N PHE A 9 -28.34 22.01 -0.24
CA PHE A 9 -28.30 21.84 -1.69
C PHE A 9 -27.99 20.38 -2.05
N LEU A 10 -26.94 19.78 -1.49
CA LEU A 10 -26.59 18.39 -1.79
C LEU A 10 -27.65 17.37 -1.33
N ARG A 11 -28.42 17.69 -0.28
CA ARG A 11 -29.47 16.82 0.23
C ARG A 11 -30.75 16.91 -0.59
N ASP A 12 -31.16 18.12 -0.94
CA ASP A 12 -32.51 18.40 -1.44
C ASP A 12 -32.54 18.47 -2.99
N PHE A 13 -31.47 18.96 -3.63
CA PHE A 13 -31.36 19.13 -5.08
C PHE A 13 -31.56 17.84 -5.91
N PRO A 14 -31.08 16.65 -5.49
CA PRO A 14 -31.28 15.43 -6.28
C PRO A 14 -32.77 15.09 -6.47
N ALA A 15 -33.57 15.24 -5.39
CA ALA A 15 -35.00 14.97 -5.43
C ALA A 15 -35.75 16.03 -6.26
N GLU A 16 -35.34 17.30 -6.17
CA GLU A 16 -35.88 18.37 -7.01
C GLU A 16 -35.57 18.14 -8.49
N LEU A 17 -34.34 17.69 -8.81
CA LEU A 17 -33.92 17.40 -10.18
C LEU A 17 -34.70 16.21 -10.77
N GLU A 18 -34.91 15.14 -9.99
CA GLU A 18 -35.74 14.00 -10.40
C GLU A 18 -37.20 14.41 -10.63
N ALA A 19 -37.75 15.30 -9.78
CA ALA A 19 -39.12 15.79 -9.90
C ALA A 19 -39.37 16.60 -11.18
N LEU A 20 -38.33 17.20 -11.78
CA LEU A 20 -38.44 17.92 -13.06
C LEU A 20 -38.64 16.99 -14.26
N GLY A 21 -38.32 15.70 -14.14
CA GLY A 21 -38.68 14.67 -15.14
C GLY A 21 -38.07 14.89 -16.53
N PHE A 22 -36.87 15.47 -16.63
CA PHE A 22 -36.24 15.73 -17.92
C PHE A 22 -35.92 14.43 -18.69
N SER A 23 -36.43 14.32 -19.93
CA SER A 23 -36.17 13.18 -20.82
C SER A 23 -34.96 13.35 -21.73
N SER A 24 -34.54 14.59 -21.98
CA SER A 24 -33.48 14.94 -22.94
C SER A 24 -32.33 15.75 -22.33
N ILE A 25 -32.44 16.13 -21.05
CA ILE A 25 -31.45 16.97 -20.36
C ILE A 25 -30.88 16.16 -19.21
N GLN A 26 -29.57 15.98 -19.20
CA GLN A 26 -28.84 15.42 -18.07
C GLN A 26 -28.12 16.56 -17.35
N VAL A 27 -28.34 16.68 -16.04
CA VAL A 27 -27.69 17.69 -15.20
C VAL A 27 -26.71 17.01 -14.25
N THR A 28 -25.46 17.48 -14.23
CA THR A 28 -24.42 17.05 -13.30
C THR A 28 -24.04 18.23 -12.39
N TYR A 29 -23.72 17.96 -11.13
CA TYR A 29 -23.47 19.00 -10.13
C TYR A 29 -22.33 18.64 -9.19
N PHE A 30 -21.70 19.66 -8.64
CA PHE A 30 -20.59 19.54 -7.69
C PHE A 30 -20.54 20.76 -6.78
N THR A 31 -20.12 20.55 -5.54
CA THR A 31 -19.89 21.61 -4.57
C THR A 31 -18.53 21.45 -3.91
N SER A 32 -18.07 22.48 -3.19
CA SER A 32 -16.83 22.38 -2.39
C SER A 32 -16.88 21.31 -1.30
N LEU A 33 -18.08 20.89 -0.85
CA LEU A 33 -18.25 19.81 0.13
C LEU A 33 -18.31 18.41 -0.49
N SER A 34 -18.73 18.31 -1.77
CA SER A 34 -18.96 17.03 -2.46
C SER A 34 -17.74 16.11 -2.36
N ARG A 35 -16.53 16.64 -2.62
CA ARG A 35 -15.30 15.84 -2.55
C ARG A 35 -15.02 15.30 -1.15
N GLN A 36 -15.20 16.12 -0.12
CA GLN A 36 -14.94 15.71 1.25
C GLN A 36 -15.94 14.64 1.71
N GLN A 37 -17.23 14.83 1.42
CA GLN A 37 -18.28 13.89 1.81
C GLN A 37 -18.12 12.52 1.13
N GLU A 38 -17.78 12.49 -0.16
CA GLU A 38 -17.52 11.25 -0.89
C GLU A 38 -16.29 10.52 -0.31
N PHE A 39 -15.24 11.26 0.02
CA PHE A 39 -14.02 10.68 0.57
C PHE A 39 -14.25 10.08 1.97
N GLU A 40 -14.96 10.79 2.85
CA GLU A 40 -15.30 10.31 4.20
C GLU A 40 -16.27 9.10 4.14
N GLY A 41 -17.21 9.10 3.18
CA GLY A 41 -18.16 8.01 2.96
C GLY A 41 -17.50 6.69 2.58
N ASN A 42 -16.39 6.72 1.83
CA ASN A 42 -15.68 5.53 1.36
C ASN A 42 -15.26 4.60 2.51
N THR A 43 -14.89 5.13 3.68
CA THR A 43 -14.44 4.32 4.83
C THR A 43 -15.53 3.38 5.33
N LYS A 44 -16.79 3.82 5.34
CA LYS A 44 -17.93 3.03 5.83
C LYS A 44 -18.23 1.83 4.93
N SER A 45 -17.96 1.96 3.63
CA SER A 45 -18.22 0.91 2.64
C SER A 45 -17.35 -0.35 2.84
N VAL A 46 -16.21 -0.22 3.52
CA VAL A 46 -15.23 -1.30 3.70
C VAL A 46 -15.42 -2.09 4.99
N ILE A 47 -16.19 -1.57 5.95
CA ILE A 47 -16.43 -2.25 7.22
C ILE A 47 -16.95 -3.69 7.05
N PRO A 48 -17.95 -3.96 6.18
CA PRO A 48 -18.43 -5.33 5.96
C PRO A 48 -17.37 -6.26 5.36
N LEU A 49 -16.43 -5.72 4.60
CA LEU A 49 -15.38 -6.50 3.94
C LEU A 49 -14.41 -7.11 4.96
N PHE A 50 -14.19 -6.47 6.12
CA PHE A 50 -13.37 -7.06 7.18
C PHE A 50 -13.91 -8.41 7.64
N SER A 51 -15.22 -8.49 7.93
CA SER A 51 -15.84 -9.74 8.39
C SER A 51 -15.70 -10.87 7.37
N ILE A 52 -15.84 -10.55 6.08
CA ILE A 52 -15.65 -11.51 4.98
C ILE A 52 -14.20 -11.98 4.94
N THR A 53 -13.22 -11.07 5.03
CA THR A 53 -11.80 -11.42 5.04
C THR A 53 -11.45 -12.34 6.20
N TYR A 54 -11.89 -12.03 7.43
CA TYR A 54 -11.65 -12.90 8.58
C TYR A 54 -12.23 -14.31 8.37
N PHE A 55 -13.46 -14.39 7.88
CA PHE A 55 -14.09 -15.67 7.58
C PHE A 55 -13.30 -16.48 6.55
N LEU A 56 -12.87 -15.84 5.45
CA LEU A 56 -12.08 -16.48 4.40
C LEU A 56 -10.72 -16.96 4.93
N THR A 57 -10.00 -16.11 5.65
CA THR A 57 -8.67 -16.47 6.19
C THR A 57 -8.76 -17.56 7.25
N ILE A 58 -9.75 -17.51 8.16
CA ILE A 58 -9.97 -18.60 9.14
C ILE A 58 -10.29 -19.91 8.41
N THR A 59 -11.20 -19.87 7.44
CA THR A 59 -11.58 -21.07 6.67
C THR A 59 -10.37 -21.66 5.95
N PHE A 60 -9.58 -20.82 5.28
CA PHE A 60 -8.36 -21.25 4.60
C PHE A 60 -7.33 -21.82 5.56
N SER A 61 -7.06 -21.15 6.68
CA SER A 61 -6.09 -21.62 7.69
C SER A 61 -6.52 -22.94 8.30
N VAL A 62 -7.81 -23.11 8.60
CA VAL A 62 -8.36 -24.39 9.07
C VAL A 62 -8.15 -25.46 8.02
N VAL A 63 -8.64 -25.26 6.79
CA VAL A 63 -8.54 -26.25 5.70
C VAL A 63 -7.10 -26.64 5.40
N SER A 64 -6.18 -25.67 5.38
CA SER A 64 -4.77 -25.90 5.06
C SER A 64 -4.01 -26.63 6.17
N CYS A 65 -4.50 -26.57 7.41
CA CYS A 65 -3.96 -27.28 8.58
C CYS A 65 -4.77 -28.53 8.96
N LEU A 66 -5.81 -28.90 8.19
CA LEU A 66 -6.63 -30.07 8.47
C LEU A 66 -5.80 -31.35 8.37
N ARG A 67 -5.97 -32.23 9.36
CA ARG A 67 -5.40 -33.57 9.38
C ARG A 67 -6.51 -34.59 9.48
N LEU A 68 -6.36 -35.71 8.78
CA LEU A 68 -7.28 -36.85 8.80
C LEU A 68 -7.12 -37.68 10.08
N SER A 69 -7.19 -37.02 11.25
CA SER A 69 -7.12 -37.65 12.56
C SER A 69 -7.96 -36.88 13.57
N CYS A 70 -8.77 -37.60 14.34
CA CYS A 70 -9.64 -37.08 15.39
C CYS A 70 -8.89 -36.42 16.56
N ILE A 71 -7.63 -36.81 16.78
CA ILE A 71 -6.81 -36.36 17.90
C ILE A 71 -5.80 -35.31 17.42
N ARG A 72 -5.18 -35.50 16.26
CA ARG A 72 -4.05 -34.66 15.79
C ARG A 72 -4.47 -33.49 14.92
N ASN A 73 -5.74 -33.08 14.99
CA ASN A 73 -6.28 -32.02 14.15
C ASN A 73 -5.89 -30.64 14.69
N ASN A 74 -5.43 -29.75 13.81
CA ASN A 74 -4.88 -28.43 14.15
C ASN A 74 -5.91 -27.29 14.01
N VAL A 75 -7.22 -27.58 14.01
CA VAL A 75 -8.29 -26.58 13.83
C VAL A 75 -8.19 -25.44 14.84
N TRP A 76 -8.10 -25.77 16.15
CA TRP A 76 -7.97 -24.75 17.20
C TRP A 76 -6.69 -23.93 17.06
N LEU A 77 -5.60 -24.59 16.66
CA LEU A 77 -4.33 -23.92 16.46
C LEU A 77 -4.45 -22.90 15.32
N ALA A 78 -4.99 -23.30 14.17
CA ALA A 78 -5.24 -22.42 13.04
C ALA A 78 -6.18 -21.25 13.39
N CYS A 79 -7.30 -21.50 14.06
CA CYS A 79 -8.23 -20.44 14.48
C CYS A 79 -7.56 -19.44 15.43
N CYS A 80 -6.87 -19.92 16.47
CA CYS A 80 -6.23 -19.05 17.45
C CYS A 80 -5.09 -18.20 16.84
N GLY A 81 -4.39 -18.70 15.82
CA GLY A 81 -3.36 -17.92 15.13
C GLY A 81 -3.92 -16.79 14.27
N VAL A 82 -5.07 -16.99 13.61
CA VAL A 82 -5.77 -15.87 12.93
C VAL A 82 -6.29 -14.85 13.95
N VAL A 83 -6.82 -15.33 15.09
CA VAL A 83 -7.27 -14.45 16.18
C VAL A 83 -6.11 -13.63 16.75
N SER A 84 -4.89 -14.19 16.88
CA SER A 84 -3.74 -13.42 17.35
C SER A 84 -3.35 -12.27 16.43
N ALA A 85 -3.43 -12.47 15.10
CA ALA A 85 -3.23 -11.38 14.15
C ALA A 85 -4.29 -10.28 14.30
N GLY A 86 -5.56 -10.66 14.55
CA GLY A 86 -6.62 -9.70 14.83
C GLY A 86 -6.45 -8.92 16.13
N LEU A 87 -5.96 -9.57 17.19
CA LEU A 87 -5.60 -8.89 18.43
C LEU A 87 -4.46 -7.89 18.22
N ALA A 88 -3.49 -8.19 17.35
CA ALA A 88 -2.42 -7.26 17.00
C ALA A 88 -2.94 -5.98 16.33
N VAL A 89 -3.91 -6.12 15.42
CA VAL A 89 -4.61 -4.97 14.82
C VAL A 89 -5.30 -4.13 15.90
N LEU A 90 -6.07 -4.75 16.79
CA LEU A 90 -6.79 -4.01 17.84
C LEU A 90 -5.84 -3.26 18.78
N SER A 91 -4.78 -3.93 19.25
CA SER A 91 -3.79 -3.34 20.16
C SER A 91 -3.00 -2.20 19.52
N SER A 92 -2.55 -2.38 18.28
CA SER A 92 -1.80 -1.34 17.56
C SER A 92 -2.67 -0.13 17.21
N PHE A 93 -3.89 -0.35 16.71
CA PHE A 93 -4.79 0.75 16.35
C PHE A 93 -5.25 1.50 17.60
N GLY A 94 -5.57 0.79 18.69
CA GLY A 94 -5.88 1.40 19.97
C GLY A 94 -4.74 2.26 20.51
N LEU A 95 -3.49 1.79 20.43
CA LEU A 95 -2.31 2.54 20.85
C LEU A 95 -2.08 3.78 19.97
N MET A 96 -2.15 3.65 18.65
CA MET A 96 -1.93 4.78 17.74
C MET A 96 -3.02 5.85 17.86
N LEU A 97 -4.27 5.45 18.05
CA LEU A 97 -5.37 6.37 18.34
C LEU A 97 -5.16 7.06 19.70
N PHE A 98 -4.71 6.34 20.72
CA PHE A 98 -4.37 6.91 22.03
C PHE A 98 -3.22 7.93 21.94
N CYS A 99 -2.22 7.68 21.09
CA CYS A 99 -1.12 8.60 20.80
C CYS A 99 -1.52 9.79 19.89
N GLY A 100 -2.78 9.89 19.46
CA GLY A 100 -3.28 10.99 18.63
C GLY A 100 -2.93 10.91 17.14
N VAL A 101 -2.51 9.73 16.64
CA VAL A 101 -2.21 9.55 15.21
C VAL A 101 -3.53 9.50 14.41
N PRO A 102 -3.73 10.36 13.40
CA PRO A 102 -5.01 10.47 12.70
C PRO A 102 -5.32 9.21 11.87
N PHE A 103 -6.57 8.74 11.98
CA PHE A 103 -7.11 7.65 11.17
C PHE A 103 -7.56 8.18 9.81
N VAL A 104 -6.84 7.78 8.75
CA VAL A 104 -7.11 8.20 7.37
C VAL A 104 -7.57 7.00 6.53
N VAL A 105 -8.20 7.23 5.38
CA VAL A 105 -8.73 6.16 4.50
C VAL A 105 -7.68 5.13 4.11
N THR A 106 -6.41 5.53 3.93
CA THR A 106 -5.31 4.60 3.64
C THR A 106 -5.06 3.62 4.79
N VAL A 107 -5.24 4.04 6.05
CA VAL A 107 -5.12 3.18 7.26
C VAL A 107 -6.19 2.09 7.26
N ALA A 108 -7.35 2.31 6.66
CA ALA A 108 -8.39 1.29 6.56
C ALA A 108 -7.96 0.04 5.75
N ASN A 109 -6.91 0.13 4.93
CA ASN A 109 -6.32 -1.02 4.23
C ASN A 109 -5.47 -1.92 5.14
N ALA A 110 -4.88 -1.35 6.19
CA ALA A 110 -3.86 -2.04 6.98
C ALA A 110 -4.36 -3.35 7.63
N PRO A 111 -5.58 -3.46 8.19
CA PRO A 111 -6.00 -4.71 8.81
C PRO A 111 -6.09 -5.90 7.83
N PHE A 112 -6.45 -5.66 6.57
CA PHE A 112 -6.48 -6.69 5.53
C PHE A 112 -5.08 -7.24 5.26
N LEU A 113 -4.10 -6.36 5.28
CA LEU A 113 -2.70 -6.71 5.09
C LEU A 113 -2.14 -7.46 6.30
N ILE A 114 -2.31 -6.90 7.50
CA ILE A 114 -1.79 -7.44 8.75
C ILE A 114 -2.32 -8.85 9.00
N LEU A 115 -3.59 -9.12 8.67
CA LEU A 115 -4.17 -10.45 8.82
C LEU A 115 -3.47 -11.49 7.93
N GLY A 116 -3.15 -11.14 6.69
CA GLY A 116 -2.48 -12.04 5.76
C GLY A 116 -1.09 -12.46 6.24
N VAL A 117 -0.33 -11.46 6.69
CA VAL A 117 1.08 -11.58 7.11
C VAL A 117 1.20 -12.25 8.47
N GLY A 118 0.39 -11.84 9.45
CA GLY A 118 0.41 -12.46 10.78
C GLY A 118 0.01 -13.94 10.76
N VAL A 119 -0.69 -14.38 9.72
CA VAL A 119 -1.02 -15.80 9.49
C VAL A 119 0.12 -16.58 8.82
N ASP A 120 1.03 -15.91 8.09
CA ASP A 120 2.21 -16.54 7.51
C ASP A 120 3.17 -17.05 8.60
N ASP A 121 3.51 -16.18 9.57
CA ASP A 121 4.36 -16.54 10.72
C ASP A 121 3.79 -17.72 11.52
N MET A 122 2.45 -17.78 11.65
CA MET A 122 1.75 -18.91 12.26
C MET A 122 2.05 -20.22 11.51
N PHE A 123 1.98 -20.24 10.17
CA PHE A 123 2.27 -21.44 9.38
C PHE A 123 3.73 -21.86 9.49
N ILE A 124 4.67 -20.91 9.48
CA ILE A 124 6.10 -21.19 9.68
C ILE A 124 6.32 -21.86 11.06
N MET A 125 5.73 -21.32 12.13
CA MET A 125 5.88 -21.92 13.46
C MET A 125 5.23 -23.30 13.58
N ILE A 126 4.07 -23.53 12.97
CA ILE A 126 3.44 -24.85 12.93
C ILE A 126 4.34 -25.84 12.20
N ALA A 127 4.89 -25.47 11.04
CA ALA A 127 5.75 -26.33 10.24
C ALA A 127 7.03 -26.74 11.00
N SER A 128 7.69 -25.79 11.64
CA SER A 128 8.88 -26.05 12.45
C SER A 128 8.57 -26.91 13.67
N TRP A 129 7.42 -26.70 14.33
CA TRP A 129 7.00 -27.55 15.45
C TRP A 129 6.79 -29.00 15.02
N GLU A 130 6.14 -29.22 13.88
CA GLU A 130 5.93 -30.55 13.33
C GLU A 130 7.26 -31.22 12.96
N GLN A 131 8.23 -30.46 12.47
CA GLN A 131 9.56 -30.97 12.16
C GLN A 131 10.32 -31.38 13.44
N SER A 132 10.35 -30.52 14.45
CA SER A 132 11.01 -30.82 15.73
C SER A 132 10.37 -31.99 16.46
N SER A 133 9.04 -32.11 16.40
CA SER A 133 8.31 -33.24 17.00
C SER A 133 8.72 -34.59 16.39
N ARG A 134 9.10 -34.61 15.11
CA ARG A 134 9.57 -35.82 14.39
C ARG A 134 10.97 -36.25 14.77
N LYS A 135 11.85 -35.31 15.14
CA LYS A 135 13.27 -35.59 15.43
C LYS A 135 13.48 -36.48 16.66
N LYS A 136 12.42 -36.80 17.44
CA LYS A 136 12.31 -37.88 18.45
C LYS A 136 13.36 -37.89 19.59
N GLU A 137 14.33 -36.98 19.63
CA GLU A 137 15.51 -37.14 20.48
C GLU A 137 15.37 -36.58 21.90
N LYS A 138 14.35 -35.76 22.21
CA LYS A 138 14.17 -35.17 23.56
C LYS A 138 12.71 -35.21 24.03
N SER A 139 12.48 -35.83 25.20
CA SER A 139 11.16 -36.24 25.70
C SER A 139 10.33 -35.15 26.42
N GLY A 140 10.87 -33.93 26.56
CA GLY A 140 10.21 -32.85 27.30
C GLY A 140 9.52 -31.82 26.39
N ILE A 141 8.26 -31.48 26.68
CA ILE A 141 7.50 -30.42 25.98
C ILE A 141 8.26 -29.09 25.97
N LYS A 142 8.93 -28.74 27.07
CA LYS A 142 9.76 -27.52 27.18
C LYS A 142 10.93 -27.55 26.20
N CYS A 143 11.57 -28.69 26.04
CA CYS A 143 12.68 -28.86 25.11
C CYS A 143 12.20 -28.78 23.66
N LEU A 144 11.03 -29.36 23.37
CA LEU A 144 10.40 -29.30 22.05
C LEU A 144 10.06 -27.86 21.65
N LEU A 145 9.51 -27.07 22.58
CA LEU A 145 9.26 -25.64 22.34
C LEU A 145 10.56 -24.87 22.14
N ALA A 146 11.58 -25.11 22.96
CA ALA A 146 12.88 -24.45 22.83
C ALA A 146 13.54 -24.74 21.48
N GLU A 147 13.48 -25.98 21.00
CA GLU A 147 14.00 -26.38 19.69
C GLU A 147 13.18 -25.77 18.54
N THR A 148 11.84 -25.76 18.67
CA THR A 148 10.97 -25.08 17.71
C THR A 148 11.29 -23.59 17.61
N TYR A 149 11.51 -22.91 18.74
CA TYR A 149 11.87 -21.49 18.73
C TYR A 149 13.27 -21.26 18.20
N ALA A 150 14.23 -22.13 18.50
CA ALA A 150 15.58 -22.02 17.94
C ALA A 150 15.57 -22.06 16.39
N GLU A 151 14.70 -22.88 15.78
CA GLU A 151 14.58 -22.96 14.32
C GLU A 151 13.62 -21.91 13.73
N ALA A 152 12.40 -21.77 14.28
CA ALA A 152 11.35 -20.92 13.72
C ALA A 152 11.46 -19.45 14.13
N ALA A 153 11.86 -19.15 15.37
CA ALA A 153 11.84 -17.78 15.87
C ALA A 153 12.89 -16.92 15.17
N LEU A 154 14.01 -17.49 14.73
CA LEU A 154 14.97 -16.78 13.88
C LEU A 154 14.28 -16.32 12.60
N SER A 155 13.67 -17.25 11.86
CA SER A 155 12.90 -17.00 10.63
C SER A 155 11.86 -15.89 10.82
N VAL A 156 10.98 -16.03 11.81
CA VAL A 156 9.91 -15.05 12.09
C VAL A 156 10.48 -13.69 12.52
N THR A 157 11.58 -13.68 13.29
CA THR A 157 12.25 -12.43 13.68
C THR A 157 12.84 -11.70 12.47
N ILE A 158 13.39 -12.43 11.49
CA ILE A 158 13.86 -11.82 10.23
C ILE A 158 12.70 -11.07 9.60
N THR A 159 11.62 -11.77 9.29
CA THR A 159 10.43 -11.21 8.61
C THR A 159 9.84 -10.03 9.36
N THR A 160 9.64 -10.17 10.67
CA THR A 160 9.13 -9.06 11.49
C THR A 160 10.07 -7.86 11.44
N LEU A 161 11.38 -8.06 11.64
CA LEU A 161 12.34 -6.95 11.68
C LEU A 161 12.39 -6.23 10.34
N THR A 162 12.36 -6.98 9.24
CA THR A 162 12.39 -6.43 7.89
C THR A 162 11.14 -5.63 7.55
N ASP A 163 9.97 -6.16 7.90
CA ASP A 163 8.71 -5.44 7.72
C ASP A 163 8.66 -4.18 8.57
N VAL A 164 8.95 -4.30 9.87
CA VAL A 164 8.93 -3.17 10.80
C VAL A 164 9.88 -2.06 10.33
N LEU A 165 11.09 -2.39 9.89
CA LEU A 165 12.02 -1.41 9.32
C LEU A 165 11.50 -0.78 8.03
N ALA A 166 10.96 -1.58 7.10
CA ALA A 166 10.39 -1.06 5.85
C ALA A 166 9.25 -0.07 6.10
N PHE A 167 8.33 -0.40 7.02
CA PHE A 167 7.22 0.49 7.37
C PHE A 167 7.71 1.75 8.10
N PHE A 168 8.66 1.64 9.04
CA PHE A 168 9.19 2.84 9.71
C PHE A 168 10.00 3.74 8.77
N ILE A 169 10.74 3.20 7.81
CA ILE A 169 11.38 3.99 6.75
C ILE A 169 10.31 4.75 5.93
N GLY A 170 9.15 4.15 5.68
CA GLY A 170 8.02 4.80 5.01
C GLY A 170 7.47 6.04 5.75
N THR A 171 7.74 6.20 7.05
CA THR A 171 7.36 7.41 7.80
C THR A 171 8.18 8.66 7.40
N TRP A 172 9.31 8.48 6.73
CA TRP A 172 10.14 9.59 6.21
C TRP A 172 9.55 10.25 4.95
N THR A 173 8.46 9.71 4.39
CA THR A 173 7.78 10.26 3.21
C THR A 173 7.24 11.67 3.45
N ALA A 174 7.08 12.48 2.40
CA ALA A 174 6.48 13.82 2.52
C ALA A 174 4.96 13.82 2.78
N PHE A 175 4.29 12.67 2.61
CA PHE A 175 2.83 12.57 2.61
C PHE A 175 2.28 12.12 3.98
N PRO A 176 1.52 12.96 4.71
CA PRO A 176 1.02 12.62 6.05
C PRO A 176 0.14 11.36 6.09
N SER A 177 -0.66 11.13 5.06
CA SER A 177 -1.51 9.92 4.96
C SER A 177 -0.68 8.63 4.89
N VAL A 178 0.50 8.69 4.25
CA VAL A 178 1.46 7.59 4.19
C VAL A 178 2.10 7.37 5.56
N ARG A 179 2.53 8.46 6.21
CA ARG A 179 3.12 8.41 7.56
C ARG A 179 2.20 7.72 8.55
N SER A 180 0.92 8.12 8.60
CA SER A 180 -0.07 7.46 9.43
C SER A 180 -0.18 5.97 9.11
N PHE A 181 -0.40 5.61 7.85
CA PHE A 181 -0.51 4.21 7.44
C PHE A 181 0.71 3.37 7.86
N CYS A 182 1.91 3.89 7.67
CA CYS A 182 3.16 3.27 8.06
C CYS A 182 3.30 3.10 9.58
N LEU A 183 2.91 4.10 10.37
CA LEU A 183 2.94 4.03 11.84
C LEU A 183 1.98 2.97 12.40
N TYR A 184 0.73 2.95 11.90
CA TYR A 184 -0.26 1.95 12.28
C TYR A 184 0.22 0.53 11.93
N THR A 185 0.67 0.33 10.70
CA THR A 185 1.05 -1.00 10.19
C THR A 185 2.37 -1.50 10.81
N GLY A 186 3.39 -0.64 10.91
CA GLY A 186 4.66 -0.99 11.54
C GLY A 186 4.48 -1.36 13.02
N THR A 187 3.65 -0.61 13.75
CA THR A 187 3.31 -0.95 15.14
C THR A 187 2.50 -2.25 15.23
N ALA A 188 1.59 -2.50 14.29
CA ALA A 188 0.85 -3.75 14.22
C ALA A 188 1.76 -4.96 14.05
N PHE A 189 2.81 -4.88 13.22
CA PHE A 189 3.77 -5.97 13.08
C PHE A 189 4.59 -6.23 14.33
N VAL A 190 4.94 -5.20 15.09
CA VAL A 190 5.55 -5.38 16.43
C VAL A 190 4.60 -6.18 17.35
N PHE A 191 3.31 -5.84 17.38
CA PHE A 191 2.33 -6.61 18.16
C PHE A 191 2.09 -8.01 17.61
N CYS A 192 2.11 -8.21 16.29
CA CYS A 192 2.00 -9.54 15.67
C CYS A 192 3.13 -10.44 16.15
N TYR A 193 4.36 -9.93 16.17
CA TYR A 193 5.51 -10.67 16.68
C TYR A 193 5.38 -11.03 18.16
N ILE A 194 4.99 -10.05 18.99
CA ILE A 194 4.76 -10.29 20.42
C ILE A 194 3.72 -11.39 20.64
N TYR A 195 2.57 -11.33 19.96
CA TYR A 195 1.51 -12.33 20.12
C TYR A 195 1.85 -13.68 19.50
N THR A 196 2.62 -13.71 18.42
CA THR A 196 3.12 -14.95 17.82
C THR A 196 4.06 -15.67 18.80
N MET A 197 5.04 -14.96 19.37
CA MET A 197 6.03 -15.55 20.28
C MET A 197 5.46 -15.90 21.67
N THR A 198 4.45 -15.19 22.15
CA THR A 198 3.88 -15.39 23.50
C THR A 198 2.56 -16.16 23.47
N PHE A 199 1.49 -15.54 22.98
CA PHE A 199 0.14 -16.08 22.99
C PHE A 199 0.04 -17.35 22.13
N PHE A 200 0.45 -17.29 20.86
CA PHE A 200 0.31 -18.44 19.97
C PHE A 200 1.24 -19.59 20.36
N GLY A 201 2.47 -19.30 20.77
CA GLY A 201 3.37 -20.28 21.37
C GLY A 201 2.77 -21.04 22.57
N ALA A 202 2.06 -20.34 23.45
CA ALA A 202 1.34 -20.99 24.55
C ALA A 202 0.20 -21.90 24.06
N ILE A 203 -0.55 -21.48 23.03
CA ILE A 203 -1.60 -22.31 22.40
C ILE A 203 -1.00 -23.58 21.77
N MET A 204 0.16 -23.49 21.11
CA MET A 204 0.86 -24.67 20.57
C MET A 204 1.16 -25.71 21.66
N VAL A 205 1.68 -25.27 22.80
CA VAL A 205 1.96 -26.14 23.95
C VAL A 205 0.69 -26.77 24.51
N LEU A 206 -0.39 -26.00 24.63
CA LEU A 206 -1.69 -26.51 25.10
C LEU A 206 -2.29 -27.53 24.13
N ASN A 207 -2.22 -27.27 22.82
CA ASN A 207 -2.68 -28.21 21.80
C ASN A 207 -1.85 -29.50 21.85
N HIS A 208 -0.53 -29.42 22.06
CA HIS A 208 0.29 -30.60 22.20
C HIS A 208 -0.02 -31.40 23.47
N LYS A 209 -0.29 -30.74 24.61
CA LYS A 209 -0.76 -31.43 25.82
C LYS A 209 -2.09 -32.17 25.60
N ARG A 210 -3.00 -31.57 24.81
CA ARG A 210 -4.26 -32.21 24.41
C ARG A 210 -4.00 -33.47 23.57
N GLU A 211 -3.09 -33.38 22.60
CA GLU A 211 -2.69 -34.52 21.77
C GLU A 211 -2.06 -35.65 22.61
N GLN A 212 -1.15 -35.32 23.53
CA GLN A 212 -0.55 -36.31 24.45
C GLN A 212 -1.59 -36.98 25.35
N GLY A 213 -2.65 -36.25 25.72
CA GLY A 213 -3.78 -36.77 26.49
C GLY A 213 -4.77 -37.63 25.70
N ASN A 214 -4.52 -37.92 24.42
CA ASN A 214 -5.43 -38.63 23.50
C ASN A 214 -6.85 -38.04 23.50
N ARG A 215 -6.97 -36.70 23.56
CA ARG A 215 -8.26 -36.02 23.62
C ARG A 215 -8.73 -35.59 22.23
N HIS A 216 -10.03 -35.75 21.97
CA HIS A 216 -10.67 -35.32 20.73
C HIS A 216 -10.48 -33.81 20.51
N TRP A 217 -10.29 -33.38 19.26
CA TRP A 217 -10.02 -31.97 18.94
C TRP A 217 -11.17 -31.01 19.29
N LEU A 218 -12.43 -31.40 19.04
CA LEU A 218 -13.62 -30.59 19.34
C LEU A 218 -14.07 -30.67 20.80
N THR A 219 -14.32 -31.87 21.33
CA THR A 219 -14.91 -32.07 22.67
C THR A 219 -13.89 -32.05 23.80
N CYS A 220 -12.59 -32.10 23.50
CA CYS A 220 -11.50 -32.21 24.48
C CYS A 220 -11.63 -33.40 25.46
N MET A 221 -12.50 -34.37 25.16
CA MET A 221 -12.69 -35.59 25.93
C MET A 221 -11.71 -36.67 25.47
N PRO A 222 -11.26 -37.57 26.37
CA PRO A 222 -10.38 -38.67 26.00
C PRO A 222 -11.09 -39.62 25.02
N VAL A 223 -10.42 -39.93 23.92
CA VAL A 223 -10.91 -40.90 22.92
C VAL A 223 -10.48 -42.29 23.39
N GLY A 224 -11.45 -43.08 23.85
CA GLY A 224 -11.23 -44.48 24.22
C GLY A 224 -11.15 -45.38 22.99
N VAL A 225 -10.14 -46.25 22.93
CA VAL A 225 -10.09 -47.33 21.94
C VAL A 225 -10.91 -48.50 22.47
N GLY A 226 -12.21 -48.54 22.14
CA GLY A 226 -13.02 -49.73 22.38
C GLY A 226 -12.51 -50.89 21.53
N LYS A 227 -12.20 -52.03 22.15
CA LYS A 227 -11.58 -53.20 21.51
C LYS A 227 -12.41 -53.81 20.35
N ASP A 228 -13.69 -53.45 20.20
CA ASP A 228 -14.65 -54.13 19.33
C ASP A 228 -15.18 -53.32 18.12
N GLN A 229 -14.49 -52.26 17.67
CA GLN A 229 -14.98 -51.41 16.55
C GLN A 229 -14.16 -51.49 15.25
N ALA A 230 -13.33 -52.52 15.07
CA ALA A 230 -12.38 -52.62 13.95
C ALA A 230 -13.00 -53.00 12.58
N GLU A 231 -14.33 -53.04 12.41
CA GLU A 231 -15.00 -53.48 11.17
C GLU A 231 -15.70 -52.36 10.36
N ARG A 232 -15.31 -51.09 10.52
CA ARG A 232 -15.86 -49.98 9.70
C ARG A 232 -14.84 -49.37 8.73
N SER A 233 -15.34 -48.66 7.72
CA SER A 233 -14.55 -48.09 6.61
C SER A 233 -13.36 -47.24 7.10
N CYS A 234 -12.26 -47.20 6.34
CA CYS A 234 -11.07 -46.43 6.73
C CYS A 234 -11.40 -44.94 6.97
N LEU A 235 -12.31 -44.35 6.20
CA LEU A 235 -12.80 -42.99 6.48
C LEU A 235 -13.41 -42.83 7.88
N TYR A 236 -14.18 -43.81 8.36
CA TYR A 236 -14.74 -43.80 9.72
C TYR A 236 -13.64 -44.00 10.77
N ASN A 237 -12.70 -44.92 10.56
CA ASN A 237 -11.63 -45.18 11.53
C ASN A 237 -10.60 -44.05 11.59
N ALA A 238 -10.29 -43.38 10.48
CA ALA A 238 -9.49 -42.15 10.46
C ALA A 238 -10.23 -40.98 11.12
N CYS A 239 -11.53 -40.82 10.83
CA CYS A 239 -12.36 -39.73 11.33
C CYS A 239 -12.76 -39.87 12.80
N CYS A 240 -12.89 -41.08 13.37
CA CYS A 240 -13.42 -41.29 14.73
C CYS A 240 -12.43 -41.95 15.70
N ILE A 241 -11.51 -42.80 15.21
CA ILE A 241 -10.56 -43.58 16.04
C ILE A 241 -9.12 -43.05 15.87
N GLY A 242 -8.85 -42.33 14.77
CA GLY A 242 -7.56 -41.73 14.46
C GLY A 242 -6.53 -42.69 13.85
N ASN A 243 -6.95 -43.89 13.40
CA ASN A 243 -6.03 -44.91 12.89
C ASN A 243 -6.61 -45.66 11.66
N CYS A 244 -5.92 -45.61 10.51
CA CYS A 244 -6.21 -46.45 9.34
C CYS A 244 -5.09 -47.47 9.13
N SER A 245 -5.07 -48.51 9.96
CA SER A 245 -4.21 -49.66 9.71
C SER A 245 -5.02 -50.93 9.88
N ARG A 246 -5.22 -51.63 8.77
CA ARG A 246 -5.86 -52.94 8.68
C ARG A 246 -4.86 -53.96 9.23
N GLY A 247 -4.94 -54.28 10.51
CA GLY A 247 -4.10 -55.30 11.14
C GLY A 247 -3.94 -55.09 12.65
N LEU A 248 -4.60 -55.95 13.44
CA LEU A 248 -4.26 -56.21 14.83
C LEU A 248 -2.78 -56.63 14.90
N TYR A 249 -2.04 -56.19 15.93
CA TYR A 249 -0.60 -56.32 16.18
C TYR A 249 0.26 -55.13 15.74
N GLN A 250 0.19 -54.04 16.51
CA GLN A 250 1.37 -53.26 16.94
C GLN A 250 0.92 -52.27 18.02
N LEU A 251 0.84 -52.74 19.28
CA LEU A 251 0.55 -51.88 20.43
C LEU A 251 1.81 -51.27 21.07
N GLU A 252 3.01 -51.46 20.50
CA GLU A 252 4.27 -51.02 21.14
C GLU A 252 5.30 -50.33 20.25
N THR A 253 5.02 -50.07 18.98
CA THR A 253 5.95 -49.29 18.14
C THR A 253 5.34 -47.94 17.76
N LYS A 254 5.95 -46.87 18.30
CA LYS A 254 5.83 -45.49 17.81
C LYS A 254 6.17 -45.44 16.31
N GLN A 255 5.25 -45.81 15.44
CA GLN A 255 5.42 -45.73 13.98
C GLN A 255 5.69 -44.27 13.56
N PRO A 256 6.52 -44.06 12.52
CA PRO A 256 6.93 -42.74 12.08
C PRO A 256 5.72 -41.97 11.54
N GLU A 257 5.65 -40.69 11.91
CA GLU A 257 4.58 -39.80 11.48
C GLU A 257 4.42 -39.78 9.97
N SER A 258 3.19 -39.89 9.47
CA SER A 258 2.89 -39.65 8.07
C SER A 258 3.25 -38.20 7.71
N LYS A 259 4.26 -38.02 6.87
CA LYS A 259 4.67 -36.69 6.37
C LYS A 259 3.49 -36.01 5.68
N HIS A 260 3.33 -34.71 5.88
CA HIS A 260 2.30 -33.93 5.20
C HIS A 260 2.40 -34.14 3.67
N PRO A 261 1.30 -34.42 2.95
CA PRO A 261 1.33 -34.74 1.52
C PRO A 261 2.09 -33.70 0.68
N MET A 262 1.98 -32.41 1.03
CA MET A 262 2.68 -31.34 0.32
C MET A 262 4.20 -31.35 0.52
N SER A 263 4.71 -31.70 1.71
CA SER A 263 6.16 -31.84 1.89
C SER A 263 6.70 -33.00 1.05
N VAL A 264 5.92 -34.08 0.88
CA VAL A 264 6.25 -35.18 -0.04
C VAL A 264 6.20 -34.71 -1.50
N PHE A 265 5.22 -33.89 -1.87
CA PHE A 265 5.13 -33.29 -3.20
C PHE A 265 6.38 -32.46 -3.54
N PHE A 266 6.76 -31.54 -2.67
CA PHE A 266 7.95 -30.71 -2.86
C PHE A 266 9.24 -31.53 -2.94
N LYS A 267 9.38 -32.56 -2.10
CA LYS A 267 10.57 -33.42 -2.10
C LYS A 267 10.67 -34.34 -3.33
N LYS A 268 9.57 -34.99 -3.73
CA LYS A 268 9.60 -36.06 -4.74
C LYS A 268 9.32 -35.59 -6.16
N TYR A 269 8.49 -34.56 -6.33
CA TYR A 269 8.03 -34.13 -7.65
C TYR A 269 8.57 -32.75 -8.00
N TYR A 270 8.24 -31.72 -7.22
CA TYR A 270 8.57 -30.33 -7.58
C TYR A 270 10.07 -30.04 -7.53
N GLY A 271 10.78 -30.41 -6.46
CA GLY A 271 12.22 -30.17 -6.34
C GLY A 271 13.04 -30.80 -7.48
N PRO A 272 12.88 -32.10 -7.77
CA PRO A 272 13.56 -32.74 -8.91
C PRO A 272 13.16 -32.15 -10.26
N PHE A 273 11.91 -31.71 -10.42
CA PHE A 273 11.44 -31.04 -11.63
C PHE A 273 12.16 -29.70 -11.87
N VAL A 274 12.19 -28.81 -10.86
CA VAL A 274 12.83 -27.48 -10.95
C VAL A 274 14.34 -27.57 -11.13
N THR A 275 14.98 -28.60 -10.56
CA THR A 275 16.44 -28.81 -10.68
C THR A 275 16.88 -29.53 -11.96
N ASN A 276 15.96 -29.90 -12.85
CA ASN A 276 16.29 -30.51 -14.14
C ASN A 276 16.94 -29.50 -15.10
N LYS A 277 18.00 -29.88 -15.82
CA LYS A 277 18.79 -29.01 -16.72
C LYS A 277 17.94 -28.24 -17.74
N TRP A 278 16.96 -28.91 -18.37
CA TRP A 278 16.07 -28.27 -19.35
C TRP A 278 15.12 -27.27 -18.71
N ILE A 279 14.62 -27.58 -17.52
CA ILE A 279 13.75 -26.70 -16.76
C ILE A 279 14.52 -25.49 -16.24
N LYS A 280 15.78 -25.66 -15.81
CA LYS A 280 16.64 -24.52 -15.44
C LYS A 280 16.82 -23.53 -16.61
N LEU A 281 17.08 -24.04 -17.82
CA LEU A 281 17.19 -23.18 -19.01
C LEU A 281 15.87 -22.44 -19.28
N PHE A 282 14.74 -23.14 -19.21
CA PHE A 282 13.42 -22.52 -19.36
C PHE A 282 13.16 -21.44 -18.30
N VAL A 283 13.52 -21.68 -17.04
CA VAL A 283 13.35 -20.72 -15.94
C VAL A 283 14.20 -19.45 -16.18
N VAL A 284 15.43 -19.58 -16.68
CA VAL A 284 16.28 -18.43 -17.03
C VAL A 284 15.65 -17.62 -18.18
N LEU A 285 15.14 -18.28 -19.21
CA LEU A 285 14.45 -17.60 -20.32
C LEU A 285 13.16 -16.89 -19.85
N LEU A 286 12.39 -17.55 -18.98
CA LEU A 286 11.19 -16.97 -18.38
C LEU A 286 11.52 -15.75 -17.53
N TYR A 287 12.61 -15.80 -16.75
CA TYR A 287 13.10 -14.67 -15.98
C TYR A 287 13.50 -13.50 -16.88
N GLY A 288 14.19 -13.76 -18.00
CA GLY A 288 14.55 -12.74 -18.98
C GLY A 288 13.33 -12.08 -19.63
N ALA A 289 12.31 -12.87 -19.99
CA ALA A 289 11.05 -12.37 -20.54
C ALA A 289 10.28 -11.52 -19.52
N TYR A 290 10.20 -11.99 -18.27
CA TYR A 290 9.64 -11.24 -17.15
C TYR A 290 10.33 -9.89 -17.02
N LEU A 291 11.66 -9.86 -16.83
CA LEU A 291 12.42 -8.64 -16.62
C LEU A 291 12.31 -7.68 -17.81
N GLY A 292 12.37 -8.19 -19.04
CA GLY A 292 12.18 -7.38 -20.25
C GLY A 292 10.80 -6.72 -20.31
N SER A 293 9.73 -7.47 -20.01
CA SER A 293 8.37 -6.93 -19.95
C SER A 293 8.19 -5.90 -18.83
N SER A 294 8.81 -6.13 -17.67
CA SER A 294 8.76 -5.22 -16.52
C SER A 294 9.47 -3.90 -16.82
N ILE A 295 10.68 -3.93 -17.40
CA ILE A 295 11.42 -2.73 -17.79
C ILE A 295 10.64 -1.93 -18.83
N TYR A 296 10.06 -2.60 -19.84
CA TYR A 296 9.20 -1.93 -20.82
C TYR A 296 7.99 -1.25 -20.15
N GLY A 297 7.31 -1.93 -19.23
CA GLY A 297 6.21 -1.38 -18.45
C GLY A 297 6.59 -0.14 -17.63
N CYS A 298 7.79 -0.13 -17.03
CA CYS A 298 8.29 1.03 -16.27
C CYS A 298 8.46 2.29 -17.14
N THR A 299 8.79 2.15 -18.43
CA THR A 299 8.91 3.31 -19.34
C THR A 299 7.57 3.95 -19.70
N GLN A 300 6.45 3.27 -19.44
CA GLN A 300 5.10 3.66 -19.84
C GLN A 300 4.22 4.03 -18.63
N ILE A 301 4.81 4.14 -17.43
CA ILE A 301 4.08 4.41 -16.20
C ILE A 301 3.47 5.82 -16.24
N ARG A 302 2.18 5.92 -15.88
CA ARG A 302 1.47 7.21 -15.82
C ARG A 302 1.59 7.81 -14.43
N GLU A 303 2.00 9.06 -14.33
CA GLU A 303 2.13 9.78 -13.06
C GLU A 303 0.79 10.39 -12.63
N GLY A 304 0.52 10.36 -11.33
CA GLY A 304 -0.53 11.16 -10.70
C GLY A 304 -1.88 10.48 -10.50
N ILE A 305 -2.65 11.04 -9.57
CA ILE A 305 -4.00 10.57 -9.23
C ILE A 305 -5.04 11.41 -9.97
N ASN A 306 -5.92 10.73 -10.72
CA ASN A 306 -7.08 11.40 -11.28
C ASN A 306 -8.10 11.65 -10.16
N LEU A 307 -8.47 12.91 -9.92
CA LEU A 307 -9.42 13.29 -8.85
C LEU A 307 -10.76 12.57 -8.95
N ARG A 308 -11.19 12.22 -10.17
CA ARG A 308 -12.38 11.38 -10.43
C ARG A 308 -12.34 10.05 -9.67
N ASN A 309 -11.15 9.44 -9.58
CA ASN A 309 -10.98 8.11 -8.99
C ASN A 309 -11.06 8.13 -7.46
N LEU A 310 -11.06 9.30 -6.82
CA LEU A 310 -11.21 9.42 -5.36
C LEU A 310 -12.65 9.17 -4.89
N ALA A 311 -13.62 9.33 -5.79
CA ALA A 311 -15.02 9.03 -5.51
C ALA A 311 -15.32 7.53 -5.66
N SER A 312 -16.42 7.08 -5.05
CA SER A 312 -16.95 5.74 -5.28
C SER A 312 -17.51 5.62 -6.71
N ASP A 313 -17.48 4.42 -7.32
CA ASP A 313 -17.97 4.18 -8.68
C ASP A 313 -19.41 4.67 -8.94
N ASP A 314 -20.26 4.65 -7.92
CA ASP A 314 -21.67 5.06 -8.02
C ASP A 314 -21.89 6.56 -7.70
N SER A 315 -20.81 7.33 -7.55
CA SER A 315 -20.87 8.72 -7.10
C SER A 315 -21.40 9.67 -8.18
N TYR A 316 -22.29 10.59 -7.79
CA TYR A 316 -22.78 11.68 -8.64
C TYR A 316 -21.66 12.65 -9.09
N VAL A 317 -20.52 12.65 -8.38
CA VAL A 317 -19.36 13.50 -8.68
C VAL A 317 -18.60 13.00 -9.93
N ILE A 318 -18.72 11.72 -10.27
CA ILE A 318 -18.01 11.13 -11.42
C ILE A 318 -18.50 11.72 -12.75
N PRO A 319 -19.82 11.70 -13.07
CA PRO A 319 -20.35 12.36 -14.26
C PRO A 319 -19.97 13.83 -14.36
N TYR A 320 -19.98 14.56 -13.23
CA TYR A 320 -19.55 15.96 -13.20
C TYR A 320 -18.09 16.12 -13.64
N TYR A 321 -17.17 15.28 -13.15
CA TYR A 321 -15.76 15.36 -13.57
C TYR A 321 -15.59 15.00 -15.05
N ASP A 322 -16.34 14.02 -15.55
CA ASP A 322 -16.30 13.61 -16.96
C ASP A 322 -16.81 14.73 -17.87
N ASP A 323 -17.93 15.38 -17.52
CA ASP A 323 -18.48 16.54 -18.23
C ASP A 323 -17.59 17.78 -18.13
N SER A 324 -17.07 18.07 -16.93
CA SER A 324 -16.15 19.19 -16.70
C SER A 324 -14.89 19.04 -17.56
N LYS A 325 -14.35 17.82 -17.67
CA LYS A 325 -13.18 17.54 -18.50
C LYS A 325 -13.51 17.59 -20.00
N LYS A 326 -14.70 17.17 -20.41
CA LYS A 326 -15.09 17.13 -21.83
C LYS A 326 -15.45 18.50 -22.38
N TYR A 327 -16.18 19.31 -21.62
CA TYR A 327 -16.75 20.57 -22.10
C TYR A 327 -16.03 21.81 -21.56
N PHE A 328 -15.31 21.71 -20.44
CA PHE A 328 -14.69 22.86 -19.76
C PHE A 328 -13.16 22.72 -19.60
N SER A 329 -12.48 21.99 -20.49
CA SER A 329 -11.01 21.81 -20.46
C SER A 329 -10.21 22.84 -21.27
N ALA A 330 -10.87 23.77 -21.95
CA ALA A 330 -10.17 24.76 -22.78
C ALA A 330 -9.30 25.70 -21.93
N TYR A 331 -9.77 26.03 -20.73
CA TYR A 331 -9.09 26.89 -19.77
C TYR A 331 -8.67 26.08 -18.56
N GLY A 332 -7.43 26.28 -18.12
CA GLY A 332 -6.93 25.72 -16.88
C GLY A 332 -7.32 26.58 -15.66
N PRO A 333 -6.74 26.28 -14.48
CA PRO A 333 -6.98 27.08 -13.28
C PRO A 333 -6.54 28.55 -13.47
N ARG A 334 -7.36 29.47 -12.96
CA ARG A 334 -7.05 30.90 -12.98
C ARG A 334 -6.12 31.24 -11.83
N ILE A 335 -4.85 31.49 -12.14
CA ILE A 335 -3.78 31.61 -11.15
C ILE A 335 -3.75 33.02 -10.57
N MET A 336 -3.57 33.11 -9.25
CA MET A 336 -3.35 34.36 -8.53
C MET A 336 -1.86 34.69 -8.52
N VAL A 337 -1.50 35.88 -8.97
CA VAL A 337 -0.16 36.45 -8.81
C VAL A 337 -0.23 37.42 -7.64
N VAL A 338 0.28 37.01 -6.48
CA VAL A 338 0.15 37.71 -5.20
C VAL A 338 1.45 38.42 -4.88
N ILE A 339 1.38 39.72 -4.61
CA ILE A 339 2.48 40.47 -4.01
C ILE A 339 2.31 40.37 -2.50
N THR A 340 3.28 39.73 -1.84
CA THR A 340 3.19 39.31 -0.44
C THR A 340 3.70 40.35 0.55
N GLU A 341 4.35 41.40 0.06
CA GLU A 341 4.98 42.43 0.88
C GLU A 341 4.47 43.83 0.51
N SER A 342 4.53 44.74 1.48
CA SER A 342 4.22 46.16 1.24
C SER A 342 5.27 46.75 0.32
N ILE A 343 4.83 47.23 -0.85
CA ILE A 343 5.68 47.89 -1.83
C ILE A 343 5.10 49.26 -2.19
N ASP A 344 5.96 50.19 -2.57
CA ASP A 344 5.52 51.54 -2.94
C ASP A 344 5.02 51.58 -4.40
N TYR A 345 3.73 51.34 -4.58
CA TYR A 345 3.05 51.45 -5.87
C TYR A 345 3.04 52.88 -6.44
N GLY A 346 3.31 53.92 -5.63
CA GLY A 346 3.47 55.29 -6.11
C GLY A 346 4.72 55.44 -6.99
N ASN A 347 5.76 54.66 -6.70
CA ASN A 347 7.01 54.69 -7.44
C ASN A 347 6.84 54.05 -8.83
N GLU A 348 7.22 54.81 -9.88
CA GLU A 348 7.13 54.37 -11.26
C GLU A 348 8.02 53.15 -11.57
N THR A 349 9.21 53.07 -10.96
CA THR A 349 10.11 51.93 -11.18
C THR A 349 9.53 50.64 -10.62
N VAL A 350 8.83 50.71 -9.49
CA VAL A 350 8.13 49.57 -8.89
C VAL A 350 6.97 49.13 -9.79
N ARG A 351 6.16 50.08 -10.30
CA ARG A 351 5.07 49.78 -11.24
C ARG A 351 5.57 49.11 -12.52
N LEU A 352 6.66 49.61 -13.09
CA LEU A 352 7.31 48.99 -14.26
C LEU A 352 7.88 47.61 -13.95
N GLY A 353 8.44 47.41 -12.75
CA GLY A 353 8.90 46.10 -12.28
C GLY A 353 7.77 45.08 -12.19
N ILE A 354 6.62 45.46 -11.62
CA ILE A 354 5.41 44.62 -11.56
C ILE A 354 4.93 44.27 -12.97
N GLU A 355 4.86 45.27 -13.85
CA GLU A 355 4.40 45.06 -15.23
C GLU A 355 5.34 44.13 -16.01
N ASN A 356 6.65 44.29 -15.88
CA ASN A 356 7.64 43.40 -16.49
C ASN A 356 7.48 41.96 -15.96
N CYS A 357 7.23 41.80 -14.66
CA CYS A 357 6.96 40.50 -14.05
C CYS A 357 5.66 39.85 -14.57
N MET A 358 4.59 40.64 -14.70
CA MET A 358 3.34 40.18 -15.28
C MET A 358 3.53 39.76 -16.74
N GLN A 359 4.24 40.55 -17.54
CA GLN A 359 4.53 40.21 -18.94
C GLN A 359 5.39 38.95 -19.09
N ASN A 360 6.34 38.73 -18.19
CA ASN A 360 7.13 37.48 -18.18
C ASN A 360 6.26 36.27 -17.85
N LEU A 361 5.35 36.38 -16.87
CA LEU A 361 4.40 35.32 -16.53
C LEU A 361 3.40 35.06 -17.65
N GLU A 362 2.91 36.12 -18.31
CA GLU A 362 2.07 36.04 -19.50
C GLU A 362 2.83 35.48 -20.72
N GLY A 363 4.16 35.55 -20.71
CA GLY A 363 5.05 34.98 -21.72
C GLY A 363 5.11 33.45 -21.72
N ILE A 364 4.65 32.81 -20.64
CA ILE A 364 4.65 31.36 -20.47
C ILE A 364 3.67 30.70 -21.46
N SER A 365 4.08 29.57 -22.04
CA SER A 365 3.30 28.87 -23.08
C SER A 365 1.91 28.40 -22.62
N TYR A 366 1.75 28.19 -21.31
CA TYR A 366 0.50 27.78 -20.67
C TYR A 366 -0.37 28.95 -20.19
N VAL A 367 -0.05 30.20 -20.51
CA VAL A 367 -0.79 31.38 -20.06
C VAL A 367 -1.33 32.16 -21.27
N ASP A 368 -2.61 32.51 -21.24
CA ASP A 368 -3.21 33.38 -22.26
C ASP A 368 -2.96 34.85 -21.91
N LYS A 369 -2.18 35.52 -22.75
CA LYS A 369 -1.80 36.94 -22.62
C LYS A 369 -3.00 37.89 -22.62
N ASN A 370 -4.10 37.53 -23.28
CA ASN A 370 -5.24 38.42 -23.45
C ASN A 370 -6.25 38.34 -22.30
N LEU A 371 -6.12 37.31 -21.45
CA LEU A 371 -7.05 37.01 -20.37
C LEU A 371 -6.47 37.29 -18.97
N SER A 372 -5.33 37.97 -18.90
CA SER A 372 -4.78 38.49 -17.66
C SER A 372 -5.63 39.65 -17.13
N GLU A 373 -5.95 39.63 -15.83
CA GLU A 373 -6.62 40.74 -15.16
C GLU A 373 -5.66 41.43 -14.19
N SER A 374 -5.41 42.72 -14.46
CA SER A 374 -4.58 43.58 -13.62
C SER A 374 -5.29 44.88 -13.30
N TRP A 375 -5.63 45.04 -12.02
CA TRP A 375 -6.19 46.28 -11.49
C TRP A 375 -5.22 47.46 -11.70
N LEU A 376 -3.90 47.20 -11.64
CA LEU A 376 -2.86 48.21 -11.82
C LEU A 376 -2.80 48.74 -13.27
N ARG A 377 -3.03 47.90 -14.27
CA ARG A 377 -3.12 48.33 -15.69
C ARG A 377 -4.32 49.26 -15.91
N ILE A 378 -5.46 48.94 -15.30
CA ILE A 378 -6.66 49.80 -15.37
C ILE A 378 -6.41 51.11 -14.62
N TYR A 379 -5.81 51.03 -13.43
CA TYR A 379 -5.52 52.19 -12.59
C TYR A 379 -4.53 53.16 -13.26
N THR A 380 -3.45 52.65 -13.84
CA THR A 380 -2.48 53.46 -14.59
C THR A 380 -3.09 54.08 -15.85
N LYS A 381 -4.01 53.39 -16.52
CA LYS A 381 -4.77 53.95 -17.65
C LYS A 381 -5.65 55.13 -17.21
N LEU A 382 -6.33 55.02 -16.07
CA LEU A 382 -7.10 56.14 -15.50
C LEU A 382 -6.21 57.35 -15.19
N ALA A 383 -5.02 57.11 -14.64
CA ALA A 383 -4.06 58.17 -14.40
C ALA A 383 -3.58 58.84 -15.70
N SER A 384 -3.30 58.06 -16.74
CA SER A 384 -2.90 58.58 -18.05
C SER A 384 -3.99 59.42 -18.73
N SER A 385 -5.27 59.13 -18.45
CA SER A 385 -6.41 59.92 -18.91
C SER A 385 -6.68 61.19 -18.09
N GLY A 386 -5.86 61.45 -17.05
CA GLY A 386 -5.99 62.63 -16.19
C GLY A 386 -7.09 62.55 -15.13
N LEU A 387 -7.73 61.39 -14.96
CA LEU A 387 -8.83 61.20 -14.00
C LEU A 387 -8.34 61.06 -12.55
N ILE A 388 -7.11 60.57 -12.36
CA ILE A 388 -6.49 60.37 -11.03
C ILE A 388 -5.00 60.73 -11.07
N ASN A 389 -4.43 61.07 -9.91
CA ASN A 389 -2.99 61.28 -9.76
C ASN A 389 -2.37 60.15 -8.93
N ILE A 390 -1.32 59.52 -9.46
CA ILE A 390 -0.63 58.35 -8.88
C ILE A 390 0.85 58.61 -8.59
N GLY A 391 1.32 59.86 -8.68
CA GLY A 391 2.74 60.21 -8.54
C GLY A 391 3.28 60.25 -7.11
N ASN A 392 2.42 60.14 -6.10
CA ASN A 392 2.80 60.08 -4.69
C ASN A 392 2.05 58.95 -4.00
N LYS A 393 2.69 58.26 -3.05
CA LYS A 393 2.17 57.11 -2.32
C LYS A 393 0.81 57.37 -1.66
N THR A 394 0.66 58.50 -0.96
CA THR A 394 -0.61 58.89 -0.31
C THR A 394 -1.71 59.17 -1.32
N LEU A 395 -1.39 59.85 -2.43
CA LEU A 395 -2.35 60.11 -3.51
C LEU A 395 -2.76 58.80 -4.21
N PHE A 396 -1.82 57.87 -4.37
CA PHE A 396 -2.07 56.55 -4.93
C PHE A 396 -3.13 55.81 -4.12
N VAL A 397 -2.96 55.72 -2.80
CA VAL A 397 -3.90 54.99 -1.92
C VAL A 397 -5.26 55.71 -1.82
N ASN A 398 -5.26 57.04 -1.71
CA ASN A 398 -6.48 57.84 -1.57
C ASN A 398 -7.39 57.80 -2.80
N ASN A 399 -6.83 57.56 -4.00
CA ASN A 399 -7.59 57.49 -5.25
C ASN A 399 -8.13 56.08 -5.57
N LEU A 400 -7.76 55.03 -4.82
CA LEU A 400 -8.27 53.66 -5.01
C LEU A 400 -9.80 53.52 -4.97
N PRO A 401 -10.57 54.27 -4.14
CA PRO A 401 -12.03 54.19 -4.17
C PRO A 401 -12.64 54.49 -5.54
N ILE A 402 -11.99 55.30 -6.37
CA ILE A 402 -12.44 55.60 -7.75
C ILE A 402 -12.34 54.34 -8.63
N LEU A 403 -11.30 53.53 -8.42
CA LEU A 403 -11.17 52.22 -9.09
C LEU A 403 -12.29 51.27 -8.66
N PHE A 404 -12.60 51.21 -7.36
CA PHE A 404 -13.63 50.31 -6.83
C PHE A 404 -15.04 50.72 -7.26
N GLN A 405 -15.30 52.01 -7.49
CA GLN A 405 -16.56 52.46 -8.08
C GLN A 405 -16.74 51.98 -9.52
N MET A 406 -15.66 51.93 -10.31
CA MET A 406 -15.69 51.44 -11.69
C MET A 406 -15.69 49.91 -11.78
N ALA A 407 -14.91 49.25 -10.92
CA ALA A 407 -14.75 47.80 -10.87
C ALA A 407 -14.73 47.32 -9.41
N PRO A 408 -15.92 47.07 -8.82
CA PRO A 408 -16.04 46.70 -7.41
C PRO A 408 -15.31 45.41 -7.04
N SER A 409 -15.07 44.51 -8.00
CA SER A 409 -14.35 43.25 -7.78
C SER A 409 -12.92 43.45 -7.28
N PHE A 410 -12.23 44.53 -7.70
CA PHE A 410 -10.84 44.79 -7.31
C PHE A 410 -10.66 45.20 -5.86
N GLU A 411 -11.73 45.58 -5.16
CA GLU A 411 -11.67 45.81 -3.71
C GLU A 411 -11.21 44.56 -2.96
N TRP A 412 -11.57 43.37 -3.45
CA TRP A 412 -11.16 42.09 -2.89
C TRP A 412 -9.74 41.66 -3.28
N ASP A 413 -9.09 42.40 -4.19
CA ASP A 413 -7.76 42.09 -4.71
C ASP A 413 -6.66 42.96 -4.10
N ILE A 414 -7.03 43.96 -3.30
CA ILE A 414 -6.11 44.92 -2.68
C ILE A 414 -6.38 44.97 -1.17
N ASN A 415 -5.42 44.47 -0.38
CA ASN A 415 -5.43 44.68 1.07
C ASN A 415 -4.59 45.92 1.41
N LYS A 416 -5.22 46.91 2.06
CA LYS A 416 -4.60 48.21 2.32
C LYS A 416 -4.85 48.70 3.74
N THR A 417 -3.88 49.46 4.26
CA THR A 417 -4.04 50.33 5.43
C THR A 417 -4.45 51.74 4.98
N GLN A 418 -4.34 52.73 5.86
CA GLN A 418 -4.59 54.13 5.49
C GLN A 418 -3.53 54.68 4.53
N ASP A 419 -2.27 54.24 4.69
CA ASP A 419 -1.12 54.83 3.98
C ASP A 419 -0.41 53.86 3.01
N GLU A 420 -0.66 52.55 3.11
CA GLU A 420 0.06 51.54 2.34
C GLU A 420 -0.84 50.41 1.83
N ILE A 421 -0.37 49.71 0.80
CA ILE A 421 -0.95 48.45 0.33
C ILE A 421 -0.09 47.33 0.89
N GLU A 422 -0.63 46.55 1.82
CA GLU A 422 0.10 45.46 2.48
C GLU A 422 0.26 44.25 1.56
N ALA A 423 -0.78 43.95 0.78
CA ALA A 423 -0.79 42.86 -0.18
C ALA A 423 -1.73 43.21 -1.32
N SER A 424 -1.40 42.74 -2.51
CA SER A 424 -2.32 42.78 -3.63
C SER A 424 -2.19 41.53 -4.48
N ARG A 425 -3.19 41.27 -5.32
CA ARG A 425 -3.12 40.16 -6.28
C ARG A 425 -3.61 40.57 -7.66
N PHE A 426 -3.10 39.85 -8.64
CA PHE A 426 -3.52 39.88 -10.04
C PHE A 426 -3.94 38.47 -10.47
N PHE A 427 -4.56 38.35 -11.63
CA PHE A 427 -4.92 37.05 -12.18
C PHE A 427 -4.35 36.83 -13.57
N ILE A 428 -3.90 35.61 -13.80
CA ILE A 428 -3.53 35.11 -15.13
C ILE A 428 -4.36 33.87 -15.43
N GLN A 429 -4.83 33.76 -16.67
CA GLN A 429 -5.62 32.63 -17.12
C GLN A 429 -4.72 31.60 -17.79
N THR A 430 -4.76 30.36 -17.33
CA THR A 430 -4.00 29.27 -17.95
C THR A 430 -4.78 28.60 -19.07
N VAL A 431 -4.07 28.04 -20.04
CA VAL A 431 -4.59 27.37 -21.23
C VAL A 431 -3.73 26.15 -21.56
N ASN A 432 -4.29 25.20 -22.32
CA ASN A 432 -3.58 24.00 -22.78
C ASN A 432 -3.03 23.09 -21.66
N VAL A 433 -3.65 23.10 -20.48
CA VAL A 433 -3.27 22.24 -19.33
C VAL A 433 -4.20 21.03 -19.31
N THR A 434 -3.77 19.90 -19.86
CA THR A 434 -4.66 18.72 -20.04
C THR A 434 -4.18 17.45 -19.35
N SER A 435 -2.88 17.37 -19.02
CA SER A 435 -2.24 16.23 -18.38
C SER A 435 -1.52 16.61 -17.08
N ALA A 436 -1.25 15.62 -16.23
CA ALA A 436 -0.46 15.83 -14.99
C ALA A 436 0.97 16.32 -15.28
N VAL A 437 1.50 16.00 -16.46
CA VAL A 437 2.81 16.50 -16.92
C VAL A 437 2.72 17.99 -17.26
N ASP A 438 1.65 18.42 -17.92
CA ASP A 438 1.40 19.85 -18.19
C ASP A 438 1.20 20.62 -16.88
N GLU A 439 0.43 20.06 -15.94
CA GLU A 439 0.20 20.65 -14.62
C GLU A 439 1.51 20.85 -13.84
N LYS A 440 2.41 19.85 -13.91
CA LYS A 440 3.76 19.90 -13.33
C LYS A 440 4.65 20.94 -14.01
N ASN A 441 4.66 20.97 -15.34
CA ASN A 441 5.48 21.90 -16.13
C ASN A 441 5.02 23.35 -15.92
N LEU A 442 3.71 23.60 -15.99
CA LEU A 442 3.08 24.88 -15.66
C LEU A 442 3.54 25.39 -14.28
N LEU A 443 3.43 24.54 -13.26
CA LEU A 443 3.78 24.92 -11.89
C LEU A 443 5.27 25.31 -11.77
N ASN A 444 6.15 24.55 -12.40
CA ASN A 444 7.58 24.83 -12.42
C ASN A 444 7.89 26.14 -13.15
N GLU A 445 7.35 26.33 -14.36
CA GLU A 445 7.58 27.54 -15.16
C GLU A 445 7.07 28.79 -14.44
N LEU A 446 5.88 28.73 -13.84
CA LEU A 446 5.32 29.84 -13.07
C LEU A 446 6.19 30.19 -11.85
N ARG A 447 6.64 29.20 -11.08
CA ARG A 447 7.45 29.44 -9.87
C ARG A 447 8.86 29.90 -10.19
N GLU A 448 9.50 29.35 -11.21
CA GLU A 448 10.83 29.80 -11.63
C GLU A 448 10.79 31.21 -12.21
N THR A 449 9.76 31.53 -13.01
CA THR A 449 9.55 32.90 -13.52
C THR A 449 9.27 33.87 -12.37
N ALA A 450 8.46 33.48 -11.38
CA ALA A 450 8.21 34.27 -10.19
C ALA A 450 9.47 34.53 -9.35
N LYS A 451 10.40 33.57 -9.24
CA LYS A 451 11.67 33.74 -8.53
C LYS A 451 12.63 34.71 -9.21
N GLN A 452 12.56 34.85 -10.53
CA GLN A 452 13.42 35.74 -11.31
C GLN A 452 12.97 37.21 -11.24
N CYS A 453 11.81 37.46 -10.65
CA CYS A 453 11.26 38.80 -10.53
C CYS A 453 11.97 39.64 -9.47
N SER A 454 12.14 40.93 -9.78
CA SER A 454 12.68 41.91 -8.83
C SER A 454 11.69 42.29 -7.73
N ILE A 455 10.39 42.02 -7.94
CA ILE A 455 9.31 42.25 -6.98
C ILE A 455 9.03 40.94 -6.22
N PRO A 456 8.89 40.97 -4.88
CA PRO A 456 8.57 39.80 -4.08
C PRO A 456 7.13 39.35 -4.36
N LEU A 457 7.00 38.45 -5.34
CA LEU A 457 5.72 37.91 -5.79
C LEU A 457 5.67 36.39 -5.64
N MET A 458 4.45 35.90 -5.44
CA MET A 458 4.12 34.49 -5.31
C MET A 458 2.98 34.14 -6.28
N VAL A 459 3.09 33.00 -6.94
CA VAL A 459 1.98 32.42 -7.72
C VAL A 459 1.22 31.42 -6.85
N TYR A 460 -0.11 31.54 -6.83
CA TYR A 460 -0.96 30.69 -6.00
C TYR A 460 -2.25 30.29 -6.72
N HIS A 461 -2.65 29.04 -6.52
CA HIS A 461 -3.99 28.58 -6.79
C HIS A 461 -4.30 27.39 -5.86
N PRO A 462 -5.54 27.22 -5.36
CA PRO A 462 -5.89 26.11 -4.49
C PRO A 462 -5.59 24.72 -5.06
N ALA A 463 -5.57 24.57 -6.39
CA ALA A 463 -5.21 23.31 -7.04
C ALA A 463 -3.71 22.96 -6.95
N PHE A 464 -2.82 23.91 -6.64
CA PHE A 464 -1.38 23.66 -6.56
C PHE A 464 -1.03 22.60 -5.51
N ILE A 465 -1.84 22.44 -4.45
CA ILE A 465 -1.69 21.35 -3.47
C ILE A 465 -1.70 19.95 -4.13
N TYR A 466 -2.42 19.81 -5.26
CA TYR A 466 -2.50 18.58 -6.05
C TYR A 466 -1.47 18.50 -7.16
N TYR A 467 -0.82 19.61 -7.52
CA TYR A 467 0.25 19.62 -8.54
C TYR A 467 1.61 19.41 -7.87
N ASP A 468 1.78 19.92 -6.65
CA ASP A 468 2.97 19.76 -5.82
C ASP A 468 3.31 18.28 -5.56
N GLN A 469 2.32 17.40 -5.49
CA GLN A 469 2.57 15.96 -5.37
C GLN A 469 3.33 15.39 -6.58
N TYR A 470 3.07 15.84 -7.81
CA TYR A 470 3.70 15.27 -9.01
C TYR A 470 5.20 15.60 -9.09
N LEU A 471 5.62 16.69 -8.47
CA LEU A 471 7.04 17.04 -8.35
C LEU A 471 7.80 16.08 -7.44
N VAL A 472 7.12 15.54 -6.43
CA VAL A 472 7.75 14.86 -5.30
C VAL A 472 7.58 13.34 -5.35
N ILE A 473 6.50 12.82 -5.97
CA ILE A 473 6.17 11.37 -5.97
C ILE A 473 7.33 10.52 -6.51
N VAL A 474 7.82 10.81 -7.73
CA VAL A 474 8.83 9.95 -8.38
C VAL A 474 10.14 9.95 -7.60
N GLN A 475 10.64 11.13 -7.22
CA GLN A 475 11.89 11.28 -6.48
C GLN A 475 11.80 10.58 -5.11
N ASN A 476 10.72 10.80 -4.36
CA ASN A 476 10.53 10.14 -3.07
C ASN A 476 10.37 8.62 -3.22
N THR A 477 9.68 8.14 -4.26
CA THR A 477 9.54 6.70 -4.51
C THR A 477 10.92 6.07 -4.69
N ILE A 478 11.76 6.63 -5.55
CA ILE A 478 13.12 6.12 -5.81
C ILE A 478 13.96 6.18 -4.53
N GLN A 479 13.97 7.30 -3.83
CA GLN A 479 14.74 7.46 -2.58
C GLN A 479 14.31 6.43 -1.52
N ASN A 480 13.00 6.29 -1.27
CA ASN A 480 12.50 5.34 -0.29
C ASN A 480 12.80 3.89 -0.67
N VAL A 481 12.66 3.54 -1.95
CA VAL A 481 12.98 2.20 -2.45
C VAL A 481 14.47 1.89 -2.26
N VAL A 482 15.36 2.82 -2.61
CA VAL A 482 16.81 2.63 -2.45
C VAL A 482 17.21 2.50 -0.99
N VAL A 483 16.70 3.37 -0.12
CA VAL A 483 16.99 3.35 1.32
C VAL A 483 16.47 2.05 1.95
N ALA A 484 15.24 1.65 1.64
CA ALA A 484 14.66 0.41 2.14
C ALA A 484 15.42 -0.82 1.61
N ALA A 485 15.74 -0.89 0.32
CA ALA A 485 16.53 -1.99 -0.25
C ALA A 485 17.95 -2.08 0.38
N GLY A 486 18.58 -0.93 0.68
CA GLY A 486 19.85 -0.87 1.39
C GLY A 486 19.74 -1.39 2.83
N ALA A 487 18.72 -0.97 3.58
CA ALA A 487 18.45 -1.48 4.92
C ALA A 487 18.19 -3.00 4.91
N MET A 488 17.46 -3.47 3.90
CA MET A 488 17.19 -4.89 3.69
C MET A 488 18.45 -5.71 3.40
N LEU A 489 19.37 -5.18 2.59
CA LEU A 489 20.66 -5.82 2.37
C LEU A 489 21.43 -5.95 3.69
N VAL A 490 21.47 -4.90 4.52
CA VAL A 490 22.13 -4.96 5.84
C VAL A 490 21.51 -6.03 6.73
N VAL A 491 20.18 -6.09 6.83
CA VAL A 491 19.49 -7.11 7.63
C VAL A 491 19.79 -8.52 7.10
N SER A 492 19.76 -8.71 5.78
CA SER A 492 20.07 -10.00 5.17
C SER A 492 21.53 -10.44 5.41
N LEU A 493 22.50 -9.51 5.38
CA LEU A 493 23.92 -9.77 5.67
C LEU A 493 24.16 -10.14 7.15
N LEU A 494 23.37 -9.57 8.07
CA LEU A 494 23.47 -9.91 9.48
C LEU A 494 22.92 -11.31 9.79
N LEU A 495 21.93 -11.77 9.03
CA LEU A 495 21.14 -12.95 9.39
C LEU A 495 21.43 -14.18 8.51
N ILE A 496 21.85 -14.00 7.26
CA ILE A 496 22.19 -15.10 6.35
C ILE A 496 23.71 -15.30 6.34
N PRO A 497 24.23 -16.49 6.70
CA PRO A 497 25.67 -16.71 6.89
C PRO A 497 26.50 -16.74 5.59
N ASN A 498 25.90 -16.51 4.42
CA ASN A 498 26.59 -16.50 3.13
C ASN A 498 26.31 -15.21 2.34
N PRO A 499 27.33 -14.38 2.05
CA PRO A 499 27.13 -13.08 1.40
C PRO A 499 26.62 -13.16 -0.04
N LEU A 500 26.91 -14.24 -0.78
CA LEU A 500 26.39 -14.43 -2.14
C LEU A 500 24.87 -14.68 -2.11
N CYS A 501 24.37 -15.39 -1.10
CA CYS A 501 22.93 -15.59 -0.94
C CYS A 501 22.23 -14.27 -0.58
N CYS A 502 22.86 -13.42 0.23
CA CYS A 502 22.35 -12.07 0.51
C CYS A 502 22.22 -11.24 -0.78
N LEU A 503 23.25 -11.25 -1.64
CA LEU A 503 23.21 -10.55 -2.92
C LEU A 503 22.09 -11.04 -3.85
N TRP A 504 21.86 -12.36 -3.92
CA TRP A 504 20.76 -12.92 -4.70
C TRP A 504 19.39 -12.55 -4.14
N VAL A 505 19.24 -12.51 -2.82
CA VAL A 505 18.01 -12.01 -2.18
C VAL A 505 17.80 -10.54 -2.51
N THR A 506 18.83 -9.69 -2.40
CA THR A 506 18.74 -8.27 -2.78
C THR A 506 18.39 -8.07 -4.26
N PHE A 507 18.98 -8.87 -5.14
CA PHE A 507 18.64 -8.85 -6.56
C PHE A 507 17.19 -9.28 -6.82
N ALA A 508 16.69 -10.31 -6.12
CA ALA A 508 15.30 -10.73 -6.22
C ALA A 508 14.34 -9.62 -5.76
N ILE A 509 14.66 -8.89 -4.69
CA ILE A 509 13.87 -7.74 -4.22
C ILE A 509 13.80 -6.65 -5.29
N ALA A 510 14.95 -6.23 -5.82
CA ALA A 510 15.01 -5.23 -6.89
C ALA A 510 14.21 -5.67 -8.13
N SER A 511 14.35 -6.95 -8.51
CA SER A 511 13.61 -7.57 -9.60
C SER A 511 12.10 -7.57 -9.38
N VAL A 512 11.62 -7.92 -8.18
CA VAL A 512 10.19 -7.87 -7.83
C VAL A 512 9.66 -6.44 -7.89
N ILE A 513 10.40 -5.45 -7.38
CA ILE A 513 9.97 -4.04 -7.41
C ILE A 513 9.84 -3.54 -8.85
N VAL A 514 10.85 -3.79 -9.70
CA VAL A 514 10.80 -3.45 -11.13
C VAL A 514 9.63 -4.18 -11.80
N GLY A 515 9.40 -5.44 -11.42
CA GLY A 515 8.25 -6.23 -11.81
C GLY A 515 6.91 -5.59 -11.51
N VAL A 516 6.68 -5.27 -10.25
CA VAL A 516 5.44 -4.67 -9.76
C VAL A 516 5.25 -3.30 -10.42
N ALA A 517 6.27 -2.44 -10.43
CA ALA A 517 6.21 -1.13 -11.06
C ALA A 517 5.89 -1.20 -12.56
N GLY A 518 6.47 -2.17 -13.29
CA GLY A 518 6.21 -2.35 -14.71
C GLY A 518 4.82 -2.90 -15.00
N PHE A 519 4.38 -3.92 -14.24
CA PHE A 519 3.07 -4.53 -14.43
C PHE A 519 1.90 -3.68 -13.92
N MET A 520 2.15 -2.69 -13.05
CA MET A 520 1.17 -1.64 -12.72
C MET A 520 0.66 -0.95 -13.99
N THR A 521 1.54 -0.65 -14.95
CA THR A 521 1.16 -0.05 -16.23
C THR A 521 0.24 -0.96 -17.02
N PHE A 522 0.57 -2.25 -17.14
CA PHE A 522 -0.27 -3.22 -17.84
C PHE A 522 -1.62 -3.45 -17.15
N TRP A 523 -1.71 -3.19 -15.84
CA TRP A 523 -2.94 -3.31 -15.06
C TRP A 523 -3.67 -1.97 -14.83
N ASN A 524 -3.34 -0.94 -15.61
CA ASN A 524 -3.93 0.40 -15.54
C ASN A 524 -3.91 1.00 -14.13
N VAL A 525 -2.74 0.94 -13.48
CA VAL A 525 -2.48 1.57 -12.18
C VAL A 525 -1.47 2.69 -12.37
N ASN A 526 -1.80 3.89 -11.89
CA ASN A 526 -0.93 5.05 -11.98
C ASN A 526 0.09 5.05 -10.84
N LEU A 527 1.22 5.74 -11.05
CA LEU A 527 2.17 6.11 -10.01
C LEU A 527 1.67 7.35 -9.27
N ASP A 528 0.92 7.11 -8.21
CA ASP A 528 0.42 8.09 -7.25
C ASP A 528 0.92 7.82 -5.82
N SER A 529 0.52 8.67 -4.87
CA SER A 529 0.91 8.53 -3.47
C SER A 529 0.47 7.22 -2.82
N ILE A 530 -0.62 6.57 -3.28
CA ILE A 530 -1.08 5.27 -2.76
C ILE A 530 -0.21 4.14 -3.31
N SER A 531 0.03 4.15 -4.61
CA SER A 531 0.90 3.17 -5.26
C SER A 531 2.34 3.24 -4.77
N MET A 532 2.85 4.45 -4.47
CA MET A 532 4.16 4.66 -3.86
C MET A 532 4.29 3.90 -2.53
N ILE A 533 3.28 3.98 -1.65
CA ILE A 533 3.30 3.22 -0.38
C ILE A 533 3.41 1.74 -0.70
N ASN A 534 2.57 1.23 -1.59
CA ASN A 534 2.54 -0.20 -1.89
C ASN A 534 3.84 -0.71 -2.52
N LEU A 535 4.57 0.13 -3.27
CA LEU A 535 5.91 -0.17 -3.75
C LEU A 535 6.96 -0.20 -2.64
N VAL A 536 6.84 0.63 -1.61
CA VAL A 536 7.72 0.54 -0.42
C VAL A 536 7.39 -0.71 0.39
N ILE A 537 6.09 -1.00 0.59
CA ILE A 537 5.61 -2.22 1.23
C ILE A 537 6.14 -3.48 0.53
N CYS A 538 6.21 -3.47 -0.81
CA CYS A 538 6.72 -4.57 -1.63
C CYS A 538 8.09 -5.07 -1.15
N ILE A 539 8.93 -4.18 -0.63
CA ILE A 539 10.27 -4.52 -0.17
C ILE A 539 10.20 -5.51 0.99
N GLY A 540 9.40 -5.23 2.03
CA GLY A 540 9.24 -6.13 3.18
C GLY A 540 8.80 -7.53 2.76
N PHE A 541 7.66 -7.62 2.07
CA PHE A 541 7.08 -8.91 1.69
C PHE A 541 7.85 -9.71 0.65
N SER A 542 8.54 -9.05 -0.28
CA SER A 542 9.31 -9.77 -1.31
C SER A 542 10.56 -10.46 -0.72
N VAL A 543 11.09 -9.93 0.39
CA VAL A 543 12.26 -10.48 1.07
C VAL A 543 11.93 -11.83 1.68
N ASP A 544 10.79 -11.95 2.35
CA ASP A 544 10.45 -13.10 3.19
C ASP A 544 10.58 -14.42 2.43
N PHE A 545 9.91 -14.50 1.28
CA PHE A 545 9.90 -15.71 0.46
C PHE A 545 11.32 -16.11 0.00
N SER A 546 12.11 -15.12 -0.42
CA SER A 546 13.45 -15.35 -0.98
C SER A 546 14.48 -15.63 0.12
N ALA A 547 14.37 -14.95 1.26
CA ALA A 547 15.27 -15.07 2.40
C ALA A 547 15.11 -16.41 3.10
N HIS A 548 13.87 -16.86 3.35
CA HIS A 548 13.60 -18.16 4.00
C HIS A 548 14.16 -19.33 3.19
N ILE A 549 13.90 -19.34 1.88
CA ILE A 549 14.41 -20.38 0.98
C ILE A 549 15.93 -20.33 0.87
N SER A 550 16.52 -19.14 0.77
CA SER A 550 17.99 -18.96 0.71
C SER A 550 18.66 -19.41 2.00
N TYR A 551 18.08 -19.09 3.16
CA TYR A 551 18.61 -19.51 4.46
C TYR A 551 18.56 -21.05 4.61
N ALA A 552 17.45 -21.69 4.26
CA ALA A 552 17.34 -23.15 4.28
C ALA A 552 18.29 -23.83 3.28
N PHE A 553 18.54 -23.21 2.12
CA PHE A 553 19.54 -23.69 1.17
C PHE A 553 20.95 -23.63 1.75
N VAL A 554 21.31 -22.53 2.41
CA VAL A 554 22.65 -22.33 2.98
C VAL A 554 22.92 -23.28 4.15
N THR A 555 21.92 -23.49 5.00
CA THR A 555 22.00 -24.35 6.19
C THR A 555 21.87 -25.85 5.88
N SER A 556 21.43 -26.24 4.69
CA SER A 556 21.40 -27.63 4.24
C SER A 556 22.80 -28.26 4.25
N GLY A 557 22.91 -29.44 4.86
CA GLY A 557 24.14 -30.25 4.91
C GLY A 557 24.37 -31.12 3.67
N GLU A 558 23.52 -31.02 2.65
CA GLU A 558 23.65 -31.81 1.42
C GLU A 558 24.85 -31.35 0.56
N SER A 559 25.50 -32.31 -0.11
CA SER A 559 26.76 -32.05 -0.84
C SER A 559 26.59 -31.41 -2.21
N SER A 560 25.41 -31.53 -2.83
CA SER A 560 25.13 -30.98 -4.17
C SER A 560 24.15 -29.82 -4.08
N ALA A 561 24.43 -28.72 -4.79
CA ALA A 561 23.55 -27.56 -4.85
C ALA A 561 22.11 -27.93 -5.26
N ASN A 562 21.93 -28.89 -6.18
CA ASN A 562 20.59 -29.41 -6.52
C ASN A 562 19.89 -30.08 -5.34
N LYS A 563 20.61 -30.89 -4.56
CA LYS A 563 20.05 -31.57 -3.39
C LYS A 563 19.71 -30.58 -2.28
N ARG A 564 20.56 -29.57 -2.06
CA ARG A 564 20.31 -28.46 -1.13
C ARG A 564 19.03 -27.69 -1.49
N ALA A 565 18.83 -27.38 -2.78
CA ALA A 565 17.61 -26.73 -3.26
C ALA A 565 16.37 -27.61 -3.06
N ILE A 566 16.46 -28.91 -3.34
CA ILE A 566 15.36 -29.87 -3.10
C ILE A 566 15.03 -29.95 -1.60
N GLU A 567 16.04 -29.99 -0.74
CA GLU A 567 15.85 -30.01 0.71
C GLU A 567 15.16 -28.73 1.19
N ALA A 568 15.67 -27.56 0.83
CA ALA A 568 15.08 -26.27 1.18
C ALA A 568 13.61 -26.18 0.75
N LEU A 569 13.29 -26.55 -0.50
CA LEU A 569 11.91 -26.60 -1.00
C LEU A 569 11.03 -27.61 -0.25
N SER A 570 11.59 -28.75 0.16
CA SER A 570 10.83 -29.77 0.90
C SER A 570 10.46 -29.36 2.33
N LEU A 571 11.26 -28.46 2.91
CA LEU A 571 11.06 -27.92 4.26
C LEU A 571 10.14 -26.71 4.23
N LEU A 572 10.42 -25.72 3.38
CA LEU A 572 9.77 -24.41 3.43
C LEU A 572 8.84 -24.10 2.25
N GLY A 573 8.82 -24.92 1.20
CA GLY A 573 8.02 -24.65 0.01
C GLY A 573 6.50 -24.60 0.27
N TYR A 574 5.98 -25.48 1.14
CA TYR A 574 4.57 -25.48 1.49
C TYR A 574 4.18 -24.33 2.45
N PRO A 575 4.91 -24.08 3.56
CA PRO A 575 4.65 -22.90 4.39
C PRO A 575 4.67 -21.59 3.61
N VAL A 576 5.68 -21.38 2.75
CA VAL A 576 5.77 -20.19 1.89
C VAL A 576 4.57 -20.07 0.95
N LEU A 577 4.10 -21.18 0.36
CA LEU A 577 2.90 -21.18 -0.47
C LEU A 577 1.63 -20.87 0.34
N GLN A 578 1.52 -21.40 1.57
CA GLN A 578 0.40 -21.11 2.46
C GLN A 578 0.36 -19.62 2.83
N GLY A 579 1.51 -19.03 3.17
CA GLY A 579 1.67 -17.60 3.46
C GLY A 579 1.32 -16.70 2.28
N ALA A 580 1.77 -17.06 1.08
CA ALA A 580 1.42 -16.33 -0.14
C ALA A 580 -0.10 -16.35 -0.40
N VAL A 581 -0.72 -17.52 -0.31
CA VAL A 581 -2.17 -17.66 -0.52
C VAL A 581 -2.98 -16.98 0.58
N SER A 582 -2.59 -17.10 1.85
CA SER A 582 -3.28 -16.40 2.96
C SER A 582 -3.21 -14.89 2.80
N THR A 583 -2.08 -14.35 2.36
CA THR A 583 -1.92 -12.91 2.15
C THR A 583 -2.76 -12.42 0.96
N ILE A 584 -2.81 -13.17 -0.15
CA ILE A 584 -3.72 -12.88 -1.26
C ILE A 584 -5.18 -12.92 -0.79
N LEU A 585 -5.59 -13.93 -0.02
CA LEU A 585 -6.94 -14.02 0.53
C LEU A 585 -7.25 -12.88 1.51
N GLY A 586 -6.25 -12.39 2.25
CA GLY A 586 -6.36 -11.23 3.12
C GLY A 586 -6.80 -9.97 2.36
N VAL A 587 -6.25 -9.78 1.15
CA VAL A 587 -6.51 -8.57 0.34
C VAL A 587 -7.54 -8.76 -0.78
N VAL A 588 -7.90 -9.99 -1.16
CA VAL A 588 -8.75 -10.27 -2.34
C VAL A 588 -10.13 -9.62 -2.25
N VAL A 589 -10.67 -9.48 -1.04
CA VAL A 589 -11.98 -8.87 -0.81
C VAL A 589 -11.98 -7.39 -1.23
N LEU A 590 -10.83 -6.71 -1.19
CA LEU A 590 -10.67 -5.34 -1.65
C LEU A 590 -10.85 -5.19 -3.17
N ALA A 591 -10.74 -6.27 -3.94
CA ALA A 591 -11.04 -6.26 -5.38
C ALA A 591 -12.52 -5.92 -5.66
N ALA A 592 -13.42 -6.24 -4.73
CA ALA A 592 -14.85 -5.95 -4.82
C ALA A 592 -15.22 -4.55 -4.30
N ALA A 593 -14.25 -3.78 -3.78
CA ALA A 593 -14.51 -2.43 -3.28
C ALA A 593 -14.80 -1.45 -4.43
N LYS A 594 -15.73 -0.52 -4.20
CA LYS A 594 -16.16 0.47 -5.20
C LYS A 594 -15.19 1.64 -5.37
N THR A 595 -14.23 1.82 -4.48
CA THR A 595 -13.27 2.93 -4.54
C THR A 595 -11.95 2.51 -5.21
N TYR A 596 -11.31 3.42 -5.95
CA TYR A 596 -10.00 3.19 -6.56
C TYR A 596 -8.92 2.81 -5.55
N ILE A 597 -8.89 3.46 -4.38
CA ILE A 597 -7.84 3.27 -3.35
C ILE A 597 -7.71 1.79 -2.96
N PHE A 598 -8.84 1.15 -2.63
CA PHE A 598 -8.91 -0.24 -2.22
C PHE A 598 -8.55 -1.20 -3.37
N ARG A 599 -9.05 -0.94 -4.59
CA ARG A 599 -8.75 -1.76 -5.77
C ARG A 599 -7.29 -1.66 -6.19
N THR A 600 -6.69 -0.46 -6.14
CA THR A 600 -5.27 -0.24 -6.41
C THR A 600 -4.40 -0.94 -5.38
N PHE A 601 -4.79 -0.87 -4.09
CA PHE A 601 -4.12 -1.63 -3.03
C PHE A 601 -4.14 -3.13 -3.31
N PHE A 602 -5.31 -3.70 -3.64
CA PHE A 602 -5.44 -5.10 -4.03
C PHE A 602 -4.54 -5.46 -5.22
N LYS A 603 -4.63 -4.73 -6.33
CA LYS A 603 -3.87 -5.01 -7.55
C LYS A 603 -2.36 -5.06 -7.28
N ILE A 604 -1.84 -4.05 -6.59
CA ILE A 604 -0.40 -3.98 -6.30
C ILE A 604 -0.02 -5.10 -5.33
N MET A 605 -0.74 -5.29 -4.23
CA MET A 605 -0.45 -6.36 -3.28
C MET A 605 -0.50 -7.76 -3.91
N PHE A 606 -1.46 -8.00 -4.81
CA PHE A 606 -1.53 -9.24 -5.58
C PHE A 606 -0.27 -9.44 -6.43
N LEU A 607 0.20 -8.42 -7.15
CA LEU A 607 1.44 -8.50 -7.93
C LEU A 607 2.66 -8.74 -7.03
N VAL A 608 2.76 -8.03 -5.90
CA VAL A 608 3.85 -8.18 -4.92
C VAL A 608 3.95 -9.63 -4.45
N ILE A 609 2.83 -10.21 -3.99
CA ILE A 609 2.81 -11.56 -3.44
C ILE A 609 3.03 -12.60 -4.55
N LEU A 610 2.41 -12.42 -5.72
CA LEU A 610 2.58 -13.33 -6.84
C LEU A 610 4.03 -13.36 -7.32
N PHE A 611 4.64 -12.20 -7.58
CA PHE A 611 6.02 -12.12 -8.03
C PHE A 611 7.00 -12.52 -6.92
N GLY A 612 6.74 -12.13 -5.67
CA GLY A 612 7.54 -12.57 -4.53
C GLY A 612 7.55 -14.10 -4.38
N ALA A 613 6.38 -14.74 -4.43
CA ALA A 613 6.27 -16.20 -4.38
C ALA A 613 6.94 -16.87 -5.58
N PHE A 614 6.83 -16.29 -6.79
CA PHE A 614 7.52 -16.81 -7.98
C PHE A 614 9.04 -16.70 -7.84
N HIS A 615 9.55 -15.60 -7.29
CA HIS A 615 10.97 -15.44 -7.00
C HIS A 615 11.44 -16.45 -5.94
N GLY A 616 10.74 -16.58 -4.82
CA GLY A 616 11.12 -17.49 -3.74
C GLY A 616 11.01 -18.98 -4.09
N LEU A 617 9.98 -19.39 -4.83
CA LEU A 617 9.70 -20.82 -5.12
C LEU A 617 10.24 -21.32 -6.47
N VAL A 618 10.58 -20.42 -7.41
CA VAL A 618 11.03 -20.79 -8.76
C VAL A 618 12.42 -20.24 -9.05
N PHE A 619 12.60 -18.91 -9.01
CA PHE A 619 13.84 -18.28 -9.48
C PHE A 619 15.02 -18.52 -8.53
N ILE A 620 14.86 -18.23 -7.24
CA ILE A 620 15.92 -18.37 -6.23
C ILE A 620 16.43 -19.83 -6.14
N PRO A 621 15.58 -20.87 -6.03
CA PRO A 621 16.05 -22.26 -6.02
C PRO A 621 16.87 -22.63 -7.26
N VAL A 622 16.52 -22.10 -8.44
CA VAL A 622 17.28 -22.36 -9.67
C VAL A 622 18.60 -21.59 -9.67
N PHE A 623 18.58 -20.29 -9.39
CA PHE A 623 19.78 -19.45 -9.42
C PHE A 623 20.83 -19.89 -8.41
N LEU A 624 20.42 -20.28 -7.20
CA LEU A 624 21.33 -20.81 -6.19
C LEU A 624 21.99 -22.13 -6.61
N THR A 625 21.39 -22.90 -7.54
CA THR A 625 21.98 -24.17 -8.01
C THR A 625 23.09 -24.01 -9.05
N PHE A 626 23.33 -22.80 -9.54
CA PHE A 626 24.45 -22.49 -10.44
C PHE A 626 25.76 -22.22 -9.70
N PHE A 627 25.71 -22.11 -8.37
CA PHE A 627 26.84 -21.78 -7.50
C PHE A 627 27.18 -22.92 -6.54
#